data_AF-A0A9E3I5R6-F1
#
_entry.id   AF-A0A9E3I5R6-F1
#
_cell.length_a   1.000
_cell.length_b   1.000
_cell.length_c   1.000
_cell.angle_alpha   90.00
_cell.angle_beta   90.00
_cell.angle_gamma   90.00
#
_symmetry.space_group_name_H-M   'P 1'
#
loop_
_entity.id
_entity.type
_entity.pdbx_description
1 polymer ?
#
loop_
_entity_poly.entity_id
_entity_poly.type
_entity_poly.pdbx_seq_one_letter_code
_entity_poly.pdbx_strand_id
1 'polypeptide(L)'
;MAHTFVTFSVEQIFKGSLSTRDPKVVLRFEGGESDVPDPCEVGPGGEPLYTSFLTVSGVPLFDVNDRDFLFVKGNTPTPCLLYNWAGGRFRILDDPNEPTSINMIYNEYGQQVRLISGALGGEPNGFILGDVQQIPDVLSNTIGHVELLKVYDDGEGEEDPNDVNDVPVLPGEHATESDFGAFIARVVLDECGTGVPPGDCGIEFVSPDPNLPFYGIELTDDEPNDVEEPEPVFTRPWLDDLDPNHLAVILEQERVEKGLFELTDSNPVLPETPCEFQILYDGPLIGDVSGPEGKPDCHVDFFDAAAVFGVWLECNDPDDPACFN
;
A
#
# COMPACT_ATOMS: atom_id res chain seq x y z
N MET A 1 12.77 -6.85 -7.20
CA MET A 1 11.52 -7.08 -7.96
C MET A 1 11.03 -5.75 -8.48
N ALA A 2 10.31 -5.72 -9.61
CA ALA A 2 9.72 -4.49 -10.11
C ALA A 2 8.65 -3.98 -9.12
N HIS A 3 8.57 -2.66 -8.96
CA HIS A 3 7.59 -2.01 -8.09
C HIS A 3 6.96 -0.82 -8.82
N THR A 4 5.71 -0.54 -8.46
CA THR A 4 4.97 0.62 -8.94
C THR A 4 4.70 1.52 -7.75
N PHE A 5 5.08 2.79 -7.88
CA PHE A 5 4.82 3.81 -6.87
C PHE A 5 3.67 4.69 -7.34
N VAL A 6 2.60 4.73 -6.55
CA VAL A 6 1.40 5.49 -6.87
C VAL A 6 1.27 6.64 -5.89
N THR A 7 1.25 7.86 -6.41
CA THR A 7 1.11 9.07 -5.60
C THR A 7 -0.32 9.58 -5.67
N PHE A 8 -1.01 9.61 -4.53
CA PHE A 8 -2.36 10.15 -4.43
C PHE A 8 -2.34 11.54 -3.83
N SER A 9 -3.22 12.41 -4.33
CA SER A 9 -3.65 13.61 -3.60
C SER A 9 -4.89 13.23 -2.78
N VAL A 10 -4.77 13.31 -1.45
CA VAL A 10 -5.83 12.91 -0.52
C VAL A 10 -6.84 14.05 -0.37
N GLU A 11 -8.04 13.85 -0.90
CA GLU A 11 -9.14 14.81 -0.77
C GLU A 11 -9.82 14.73 0.60
N GLN A 12 -10.04 13.51 1.10
CA GLN A 12 -10.74 13.25 2.34
C GLN A 12 -10.18 12.01 3.04
N ILE A 13 -10.04 12.10 4.36
CA ILE A 13 -9.66 10.99 5.23
C ILE A 13 -10.88 10.64 6.07
N PHE A 14 -11.37 9.40 5.94
CA PHE A 14 -12.46 8.90 6.76
C PHE A 14 -11.96 8.30 8.07
N LYS A 15 -10.83 7.58 8.03
CA LYS A 15 -10.18 6.93 9.18
C LYS A 15 -8.67 7.05 9.04
N GLY A 16 -7.96 7.18 10.17
CA GLY A 16 -6.51 7.33 10.19
C GLY A 16 -6.05 8.78 10.19
N SER A 17 -4.74 8.99 10.03
CA SER A 17 -4.13 10.30 9.85
C SER A 17 -2.94 10.21 8.90
N LEU A 18 -2.61 11.32 8.25
CA LEU A 18 -1.35 11.45 7.53
C LEU A 18 -0.29 11.96 8.50
N SER A 19 0.89 11.34 8.50
CA SER A 19 2.04 11.78 9.29
C SER A 19 2.59 13.12 8.80
N THR A 20 2.32 13.49 7.55
CA THR A 20 2.79 14.71 6.90
C THR A 20 1.67 15.74 6.78
N ARG A 21 2.06 17.02 6.71
CA ARG A 21 1.11 18.13 6.41
C ARG A 21 0.75 18.20 4.92
N ASP A 22 1.48 17.49 4.07
CA ASP A 22 1.19 17.43 2.64
C ASP A 22 0.02 16.46 2.45
N PRO A 23 -1.08 16.84 1.77
CA PRO A 23 -2.20 15.95 1.47
C PRO A 23 -1.82 14.94 0.36
N LYS A 24 -0.63 14.35 0.44
CA LYS A 24 -0.13 13.37 -0.52
C LYS A 24 0.35 12.14 0.21
N VAL A 25 0.02 10.99 -0.38
CA VAL A 25 0.53 9.68 0.07
C VAL A 25 1.11 8.95 -1.12
N VAL A 26 2.26 8.31 -0.91
CA VAL A 26 2.88 7.43 -1.89
C VAL A 26 2.71 6.00 -1.41
N LEU A 27 2.03 5.19 -2.21
CA LEU A 27 1.84 3.77 -1.97
C LEU A 27 2.77 2.97 -2.89
N ARG A 28 3.41 1.95 -2.33
CA ARG A 28 4.28 1.04 -3.08
C ARG A 28 3.56 -0.28 -3.29
N PHE A 29 3.42 -0.67 -4.55
CA PHE A 29 2.84 -1.95 -4.96
C PHE A 29 3.90 -2.81 -5.65
N GLU A 30 3.83 -4.11 -5.45
CA GLU A 30 4.64 -5.06 -6.22
C GLU A 30 4.12 -5.18 -7.65
N GLY A 31 5.04 -5.22 -8.62
CA GLY A 31 4.73 -5.21 -10.05
C GLY A 31 5.05 -3.88 -10.72
N GLY A 32 4.94 -3.81 -12.05
CA GLY A 32 5.29 -2.63 -12.84
C GLY A 32 6.27 -2.93 -13.97
N GLU A 33 6.74 -1.88 -14.63
CA GLU A 33 7.77 -1.97 -15.67
C GLU A 33 9.08 -2.50 -15.07
N SER A 34 9.69 -3.48 -15.75
CA SER A 34 10.99 -4.00 -15.36
C SER A 34 12.09 -3.12 -15.94
N ASP A 35 12.99 -2.65 -15.07
CA ASP A 35 14.23 -1.98 -15.50
C ASP A 35 15.22 -2.93 -16.19
N VAL A 36 14.95 -4.25 -16.12
CA VAL A 36 15.73 -5.26 -16.81
C VAL A 36 15.10 -5.48 -18.19
N PRO A 37 15.80 -5.16 -19.29
CA PRO A 37 15.30 -5.42 -20.63
C PRO A 37 15.14 -6.92 -20.83
N ASP A 38 14.10 -7.33 -21.56
CA ASP A 38 13.89 -8.75 -21.85
C ASP A 38 15.04 -9.24 -22.74
N PRO A 39 15.89 -10.17 -22.28
CA PRO A 39 17.02 -10.65 -23.08
C PRO A 39 16.59 -11.39 -24.36
N CYS A 40 15.31 -11.77 -24.47
CA CYS A 40 14.74 -12.46 -25.61
C CYS A 40 14.08 -11.52 -26.63
N GLU A 41 13.77 -10.27 -26.27
CA GLU A 41 13.10 -9.31 -27.16
C GLU A 41 14.04 -8.17 -27.59
N VAL A 42 14.31 -8.10 -28.89
CA VAL A 42 15.02 -6.99 -29.53
C VAL A 42 14.10 -6.30 -30.50
N GLY A 43 14.02 -4.97 -30.39
CA GLY A 43 13.18 -4.15 -31.24
C GLY A 43 13.64 -4.15 -32.70
N PRO A 44 12.80 -3.66 -33.64
CA PRO A 44 13.19 -3.43 -35.03
C PRO A 44 14.28 -2.35 -35.10
N GLY A 45 15.53 -2.78 -34.93
CA GLY A 45 16.69 -1.91 -34.74
C GLY A 45 17.82 -2.54 -33.91
N GLY A 46 17.56 -3.66 -33.22
CA GLY A 46 18.54 -4.33 -32.37
C GLY A 46 18.70 -3.72 -30.98
N GLU A 47 17.91 -2.70 -30.65
CA GLU A 47 17.85 -2.14 -29.30
C GLU A 47 17.09 -3.10 -28.37
N PRO A 48 17.52 -3.26 -27.10
CA PRO A 48 16.79 -4.04 -26.11
C PRO A 48 15.38 -3.48 -25.90
N LEU A 49 14.36 -4.34 -25.94
CA LEU A 49 13.01 -3.94 -25.58
C LEU A 49 12.84 -4.04 -24.05
N TYR A 50 12.47 -2.93 -23.43
CA TYR A 50 12.08 -2.86 -22.01
C TYR A 50 10.57 -3.14 -21.88
N THR A 51 10.10 -4.21 -22.52
CA THR A 51 8.67 -4.57 -22.59
C THR A 51 8.23 -5.51 -21.48
N SER A 52 9.16 -6.03 -20.67
CA SER A 52 8.79 -6.91 -19.58
C SER A 52 8.18 -6.10 -18.44
N PHE A 53 6.94 -6.41 -18.08
CA PHE A 53 6.29 -5.91 -16.89
C PHE A 53 5.99 -7.09 -15.98
N LEU A 54 6.13 -6.87 -14.67
CA LEU A 54 5.74 -7.83 -13.66
C LEU A 54 4.32 -7.51 -13.23
N THR A 55 3.39 -8.44 -13.45
CA THR A 55 2.06 -8.38 -12.82
C THR A 55 2.03 -9.30 -11.62
N VAL A 56 1.61 -8.80 -10.46
CA VAL A 56 1.30 -9.62 -9.29
C VAL A 56 -0.20 -9.83 -9.25
N SER A 57 -0.64 -11.08 -9.30
CA SER A 57 -2.07 -11.41 -9.29
C SER A 57 -2.76 -10.78 -8.08
N GLY A 58 -3.90 -10.15 -8.31
CA GLY A 58 -4.73 -9.51 -7.28
C GLY A 58 -4.20 -8.18 -6.70
N VAL A 59 -2.97 -7.77 -7.01
CA VAL A 59 -2.53 -6.38 -6.77
C VAL A 59 -3.18 -5.49 -7.83
N PRO A 60 -3.93 -4.44 -7.45
CA PRO A 60 -4.56 -3.58 -8.44
C PRO A 60 -3.54 -2.73 -9.20
N LEU A 61 -3.89 -2.39 -10.43
CA LEU A 61 -3.13 -1.50 -11.30
C LEU A 61 -3.79 -0.12 -11.30
N PHE A 62 -3.01 0.93 -11.41
CA PHE A 62 -3.50 2.31 -11.26
C PHE A 62 -3.16 3.13 -12.50
N ASP A 63 -4.10 3.94 -12.94
CA ASP A 63 -3.92 4.92 -14.02
C ASP A 63 -3.71 6.32 -13.48
N VAL A 64 -3.02 7.13 -14.28
CA VAL A 64 -2.85 8.54 -13.98
C VAL A 64 -4.22 9.24 -14.06
N ASN A 65 -4.54 10.00 -13.01
CA ASN A 65 -5.82 10.70 -12.82
C ASN A 65 -6.99 9.81 -12.37
N ASP A 66 -6.73 8.56 -11.99
CA ASP A 66 -7.73 7.78 -11.25
C ASP A 66 -8.17 8.52 -9.99
N ARG A 67 -9.46 8.39 -9.68
CA ARG A 67 -10.08 8.91 -8.46
C ARG A 67 -10.72 7.75 -7.72
N ASP A 68 -10.28 7.52 -6.49
CA ASP A 68 -10.54 6.26 -5.79
C ASP A 68 -10.94 6.48 -4.33
N PHE A 69 -11.79 5.59 -3.82
CA PHE A 69 -11.83 5.28 -2.39
C PHE A 69 -10.86 4.12 -2.11
N LEU A 70 -9.92 4.36 -1.19
CA LEU A 70 -8.92 3.37 -0.81
C LEU A 70 -9.05 2.99 0.67
N PHE A 71 -9.13 1.68 0.91
CA PHE A 71 -9.06 1.07 2.24
C PHE A 71 -7.66 0.50 2.40
N VAL A 72 -6.78 1.23 3.10
CA VAL A 72 -5.37 0.87 3.27
C VAL A 72 -5.16 0.29 4.67
N LYS A 73 -4.50 -0.87 4.76
CA LYS A 73 -4.16 -1.54 6.03
C LYS A 73 -3.04 -0.83 6.81
N GLY A 74 -2.37 0.12 6.16
CA GLY A 74 -1.20 0.83 6.66
C GLY A 74 0.06 0.45 5.88
N ASN A 75 1.18 1.14 6.16
CA ASN A 75 2.49 0.78 5.62
C ASN A 75 3.05 -0.43 6.38
N THR A 76 2.47 -1.59 6.13
CA THR A 76 2.96 -2.89 6.62
C THR A 76 3.98 -3.47 5.63
N PRO A 77 4.85 -4.40 6.05
CA PRO A 77 5.75 -5.13 5.14
C PRO A 77 5.02 -6.10 4.19
N THR A 78 3.69 -6.00 4.09
CA THR A 78 2.88 -6.87 3.26
C THR A 78 2.93 -6.43 1.78
N PRO A 79 2.91 -7.38 0.83
CA PRO A 79 3.05 -7.07 -0.61
C PRO A 79 1.91 -6.21 -1.17
N CYS A 80 0.73 -6.26 -0.56
CA CYS A 80 -0.37 -5.37 -0.89
C CYS A 80 -0.84 -4.60 0.34
N LEU A 81 -0.76 -3.27 0.25
CA LEU A 81 -1.14 -2.35 1.32
C LEU A 81 -2.66 -2.16 1.43
N LEU A 82 -3.42 -2.63 0.44
CA LEU A 82 -4.87 -2.51 0.44
C LEU A 82 -5.54 -3.63 1.23
N TYR A 83 -6.65 -3.28 1.85
CA TYR A 83 -7.52 -4.23 2.51
C TYR A 83 -8.04 -5.25 1.50
N ASN A 84 -7.79 -6.55 1.74
CA ASN A 84 -8.16 -7.62 0.81
C ASN A 84 -7.72 -7.37 -0.65
N TRP A 85 -6.54 -6.74 -0.81
CA TRP A 85 -5.91 -6.44 -2.10
C TRP A 85 -6.80 -5.59 -3.00
N ALA A 86 -7.14 -6.04 -4.20
CA ALA A 86 -8.07 -5.35 -5.10
C ALA A 86 -9.45 -5.02 -4.45
N GLY A 87 -9.87 -5.76 -3.42
CA GLY A 87 -11.10 -5.50 -2.69
C GLY A 87 -11.10 -4.18 -1.89
N GLY A 88 -9.93 -3.61 -1.65
CA GLY A 88 -9.76 -2.37 -0.89
C GLY A 88 -9.79 -1.12 -1.76
N ARG A 89 -10.10 -1.25 -3.05
CA ARG A 89 -10.14 -0.15 -4.00
C ARG A 89 -11.49 -0.05 -4.70
N PHE A 90 -12.03 1.17 -4.72
CA PHE A 90 -13.23 1.50 -5.46
C PHE A 90 -12.98 2.73 -6.33
N ARG A 91 -13.07 2.54 -7.64
CA ARG A 91 -12.83 3.56 -8.67
C ARG A 91 -14.09 4.41 -8.84
N ILE A 92 -13.91 5.72 -8.90
CA ILE A 92 -14.96 6.71 -9.12
C ILE A 92 -14.87 7.15 -10.59
N LEU A 93 -15.91 6.86 -11.36
CA LEU A 93 -15.95 7.13 -12.79
C LEU A 93 -17.15 7.99 -13.15
N ASP A 94 -17.02 8.81 -14.18
CA ASP A 94 -18.16 9.49 -14.79
C ASP A 94 -19.11 8.45 -15.40
N ASP A 95 -20.42 8.67 -15.31
CA ASP A 95 -21.37 7.80 -15.99
C ASP A 95 -21.16 7.86 -17.51
N PRO A 96 -20.81 6.75 -18.19
CA PRO A 96 -20.58 6.77 -19.63
C PRO A 96 -21.84 7.12 -20.43
N ASN A 97 -23.02 6.93 -19.85
CA ASN A 97 -24.32 7.26 -20.45
C ASN A 97 -24.80 8.67 -20.09
N GLU A 98 -24.42 9.18 -18.92
CA GLU A 98 -24.78 10.51 -18.41
C GLU A 98 -23.55 11.28 -17.90
N PRO A 99 -22.61 11.65 -18.79
CA PRO A 99 -21.26 12.14 -18.44
C PRO A 99 -21.20 13.51 -17.74
N THR A 100 -22.34 14.06 -17.32
CA THR A 100 -22.41 15.43 -16.78
C THR A 100 -23.09 15.56 -15.42
N SER A 101 -23.45 14.48 -14.72
CA SER A 101 -24.13 14.68 -13.43
C SER A 101 -23.87 13.67 -12.32
N ILE A 102 -23.45 12.44 -12.59
CA ILE A 102 -23.38 11.43 -11.53
C ILE A 102 -22.08 10.62 -11.65
N ASN A 103 -21.23 10.77 -10.63
CA ASN A 103 -20.09 9.89 -10.42
C ASN A 103 -20.59 8.54 -9.93
N MET A 104 -20.27 7.49 -10.67
CA MET A 104 -20.56 6.11 -10.30
C MET A 104 -19.33 5.47 -9.66
N ILE A 105 -19.57 4.48 -8.79
CA ILE A 105 -18.51 3.81 -8.04
C ILE A 105 -18.46 2.34 -8.45
N TYR A 106 -17.26 1.88 -8.76
CA TYR A 106 -17.00 0.51 -9.21
C TYR A 106 -15.88 -0.09 -8.38
N ASN A 107 -15.94 -1.39 -8.10
CA ASN A 107 -14.78 -2.11 -7.59
C ASN A 107 -13.80 -2.46 -8.74
N GLU A 108 -12.66 -3.05 -8.40
CA GLU A 108 -11.65 -3.49 -9.37
C GLU A 108 -12.11 -4.54 -10.39
N TYR A 109 -13.28 -5.14 -10.14
CA TYR A 109 -13.92 -6.14 -11.00
C TYR A 109 -14.97 -5.55 -11.94
N GLY A 110 -15.21 -4.24 -11.90
CA GLY A 110 -16.27 -3.59 -12.70
C GLY A 110 -17.67 -3.79 -12.12
N GLN A 111 -17.81 -4.29 -10.90
CA GLN A 111 -19.11 -4.35 -10.24
C GLN A 111 -19.47 -2.99 -9.69
N GLN A 112 -20.68 -2.54 -10.02
CA GLN A 112 -21.19 -1.26 -9.56
C GLN A 112 -21.58 -1.32 -8.08
N VAL A 113 -21.15 -0.34 -7.29
CA VAL A 113 -21.67 -0.15 -5.93
C VAL A 113 -23.06 0.48 -6.01
N ARG A 114 -24.06 -0.19 -5.43
CA ARG A 114 -25.47 0.25 -5.43
C ARG A 114 -25.95 0.53 -4.02
N LEU A 115 -26.74 1.59 -3.88
CA LEU A 115 -27.40 1.95 -2.64
C LEU A 115 -28.67 1.11 -2.47
N ILE A 116 -28.80 0.44 -1.31
CA ILE A 116 -30.05 -0.17 -0.89
C ILE A 116 -30.67 0.68 0.22
N SER A 117 -31.86 1.20 -0.08
CA SER A 117 -32.69 1.88 0.91
C SER A 117 -33.44 0.85 1.77
N GLY A 118 -33.03 0.68 3.03
CA GLY A 118 -33.85 0.12 4.12
C GLY A 118 -34.67 -1.14 3.81
N ALA A 119 -34.21 -2.00 2.90
CA ALA A 119 -35.00 -3.12 2.36
C ALA A 119 -35.37 -4.16 3.43
N LEU A 120 -34.81 -4.06 4.64
CA LEU A 120 -35.10 -4.89 5.80
C LEU A 120 -35.52 -4.04 7.02
N GLY A 121 -36.62 -3.30 6.92
CA GLY A 121 -37.42 -2.97 8.11
C GLY A 121 -36.87 -1.94 9.11
N GLY A 122 -36.18 -0.89 8.63
CA GLY A 122 -35.71 0.23 9.47
C GLY A 122 -34.20 0.31 9.64
N GLU A 123 -33.47 -0.61 9.02
CA GLU A 123 -32.01 -0.58 8.94
C GLU A 123 -31.50 0.65 8.17
N PRO A 124 -30.30 1.17 8.52
CA PRO A 124 -29.67 2.26 7.79
C PRO A 124 -29.48 1.90 6.31
N ASN A 125 -29.44 2.90 5.42
CA ASN A 125 -29.04 2.67 4.04
C ASN A 125 -27.71 1.92 3.99
N GLY A 126 -27.65 0.86 3.18
CA GLY A 126 -26.48 0.02 2.98
C GLY A 126 -26.07 -0.02 1.51
N PHE A 127 -24.98 -0.71 1.22
CA PHE A 127 -24.48 -0.88 -0.15
C PHE A 127 -24.35 -2.36 -0.49
N ILE A 128 -24.62 -2.66 -1.76
CA ILE A 128 -24.33 -3.96 -2.35
C ILE A 128 -23.49 -3.77 -3.62
N LEU A 129 -22.87 -4.86 -4.06
CA LEU A 129 -22.28 -4.94 -5.38
C LEU A 129 -23.35 -5.41 -6.37
N GLY A 130 -23.48 -4.68 -7.47
CA GLY A 130 -24.33 -5.04 -8.59
C GLY A 130 -23.58 -5.89 -9.62
N ASP A 131 -24.18 -5.99 -10.81
CA ASP A 131 -23.62 -6.75 -11.92
C ASP A 131 -22.24 -6.22 -12.36
N VAL A 132 -21.41 -7.14 -12.83
CA VAL A 132 -20.13 -6.83 -13.50
C VAL A 132 -20.44 -6.11 -14.81
N GLN A 133 -19.97 -4.86 -14.93
CA GLN A 133 -20.08 -4.08 -16.16
C GLN A 133 -18.74 -4.07 -16.89
N GLN A 134 -18.81 -4.25 -18.21
CA GLN A 134 -17.64 -4.21 -19.09
C GLN A 134 -17.26 -2.75 -19.40
N ILE A 135 -16.68 -2.06 -18.41
CA ILE A 135 -16.32 -0.64 -18.51
C ILE A 135 -14.85 -0.54 -18.90
N PRO A 136 -14.51 0.02 -20.08
CA PRO A 136 -13.12 0.13 -20.53
C PRO A 136 -12.22 0.72 -19.45
N ASP A 137 -12.62 1.81 -18.81
CA ASP A 137 -11.82 2.51 -17.80
C ASP A 137 -11.60 1.73 -16.49
N VAL A 138 -12.31 0.62 -16.24
CA VAL A 138 -12.03 -0.31 -15.11
C VAL A 138 -11.18 -1.50 -15.57
N LEU A 139 -11.39 -1.90 -16.82
CA LEU A 139 -10.84 -3.12 -17.41
C LEU A 139 -9.49 -2.87 -18.09
N SER A 140 -9.19 -1.67 -18.53
CA SER A 140 -7.87 -1.30 -19.02
C SER A 140 -7.06 -0.60 -17.94
N ASN A 141 -5.75 -0.79 -17.98
CA ASN A 141 -4.79 0.01 -17.20
C ASN A 141 -3.55 0.24 -18.07
N THR A 142 -2.93 1.40 -17.93
CA THR A 142 -1.75 1.80 -18.69
C THR A 142 -0.53 1.79 -17.80
N ILE A 143 0.46 0.95 -18.15
CA ILE A 143 1.77 0.93 -17.50
C ILE A 143 2.81 1.39 -18.52
N GLY A 144 3.37 2.58 -18.29
CA GLY A 144 4.30 3.20 -19.23
C GLY A 144 3.63 3.45 -20.59
N HIS A 145 3.99 2.65 -21.60
CA HIS A 145 3.45 2.73 -22.96
C HIS A 145 2.58 1.51 -23.33
N VAL A 146 2.33 0.61 -22.39
CA VAL A 146 1.58 -0.63 -22.59
C VAL A 146 0.19 -0.48 -21.97
N GLU A 147 -0.83 -0.72 -22.78
CA GLU A 147 -2.21 -0.86 -22.32
C GLU A 147 -2.48 -2.33 -21.98
N LEU A 148 -2.79 -2.59 -20.72
CA LEU A 148 -3.17 -3.91 -20.21
C LEU A 148 -4.67 -4.00 -20.14
N LEU A 149 -5.23 -5.01 -20.80
CA LEU A 149 -6.65 -5.33 -20.74
C LEU A 149 -6.86 -6.49 -19.77
N LYS A 150 -7.64 -6.26 -18.72
CA LYS A 150 -8.18 -7.30 -17.85
C LYS A 150 -9.17 -8.12 -18.66
N VAL A 151 -8.77 -9.35 -18.97
CA VAL A 151 -9.67 -10.34 -19.56
C VAL A 151 -10.13 -11.24 -18.43
N TYR A 152 -11.42 -11.17 -18.12
CA TYR A 152 -12.05 -12.21 -17.30
C TYR A 152 -12.25 -13.40 -18.23
N ASP A 153 -11.49 -14.48 -17.99
CA ASP A 153 -11.77 -15.77 -18.58
C ASP A 153 -13.10 -16.22 -17.98
N ASP A 154 -14.12 -16.28 -18.83
CA ASP A 154 -15.46 -16.72 -18.47
C ASP A 154 -15.55 -18.22 -18.27
N GLY A 155 -14.41 -18.92 -18.28
CA GLY A 155 -14.34 -20.31 -17.89
C GLY A 155 -15.34 -21.13 -18.71
N GLU A 156 -15.23 -21.12 -20.04
CA GLU A 156 -15.98 -22.07 -20.89
C GLU A 156 -15.65 -23.56 -20.60
N GLY A 157 -14.93 -23.85 -19.51
CA GLY A 157 -14.97 -25.11 -18.77
C GLY A 157 -15.98 -25.08 -17.61
N GLU A 158 -17.28 -25.08 -17.95
CA GLU A 158 -18.46 -25.51 -17.15
C GLU A 158 -19.05 -24.65 -16.01
N GLU A 159 -18.54 -23.47 -15.66
CA GLU A 159 -19.31 -22.54 -14.80
C GLU A 159 -19.18 -21.11 -15.34
N ASP A 160 -20.19 -20.70 -16.13
CA ASP A 160 -20.36 -19.35 -16.63
C ASP A 160 -20.25 -18.35 -15.45
N PRO A 161 -19.44 -17.28 -15.48
CA PRO A 161 -19.47 -16.25 -14.45
C PRO A 161 -20.76 -15.42 -14.50
N ASN A 162 -21.57 -15.56 -15.55
CA ASN A 162 -22.97 -15.19 -15.50
C ASN A 162 -23.83 -16.25 -14.79
N ASP A 163 -23.31 -17.38 -14.30
CA ASP A 163 -23.99 -18.27 -13.34
C ASP A 163 -23.80 -17.80 -11.88
N VAL A 164 -23.27 -16.58 -11.69
CA VAL A 164 -23.55 -15.75 -10.50
C VAL A 164 -24.97 -15.15 -10.58
N ASN A 165 -25.70 -15.33 -11.70
CA ASN A 165 -27.07 -14.84 -11.90
C ASN A 165 -28.14 -15.49 -11.02
N ASP A 166 -27.83 -16.52 -10.22
CA ASP A 166 -28.79 -17.05 -9.25
C ASP A 166 -28.82 -16.24 -7.94
N VAL A 167 -27.92 -15.26 -7.78
CA VAL A 167 -28.07 -14.23 -6.73
C VAL A 167 -29.08 -13.21 -7.24
N PRO A 168 -30.24 -13.04 -6.56
CA PRO A 168 -31.21 -12.04 -6.98
C PRO A 168 -30.54 -10.67 -6.97
N VAL A 169 -30.39 -10.08 -8.16
CA VAL A 169 -29.95 -8.69 -8.30
C VAL A 169 -30.97 -7.84 -7.56
N LEU A 170 -30.62 -7.41 -6.35
CA LEU A 170 -31.49 -6.56 -5.58
C LEU A 170 -31.53 -5.20 -6.30
N PRO A 171 -32.73 -4.73 -6.70
CA PRO A 171 -32.85 -3.43 -7.34
C PRO A 171 -32.41 -2.35 -6.33
N GLY A 172 -31.28 -1.71 -6.62
CA GLY A 172 -30.72 -0.60 -5.85
C GLY A 172 -30.46 0.60 -6.74
N GLU A 173 -30.59 1.80 -6.17
CA GLU A 173 -30.25 3.05 -6.83
C GLU A 173 -28.73 3.16 -7.00
N HIS A 174 -28.27 3.93 -7.98
CA HIS A 174 -26.85 4.17 -8.18
C HIS A 174 -26.29 4.90 -6.96
N ALA A 175 -25.21 4.37 -6.36
CA ALA A 175 -24.50 5.06 -5.31
C ALA A 175 -23.74 6.25 -5.90
N THR A 176 -24.03 7.47 -5.43
CA THR A 176 -23.15 8.59 -5.72
C THR A 176 -21.94 8.55 -4.80
N GLU A 177 -20.88 9.25 -5.20
CA GLU A 177 -19.72 9.48 -4.36
C GLU A 177 -20.08 10.06 -2.99
N SER A 178 -21.02 11.02 -2.95
CA SER A 178 -21.48 11.61 -1.70
C SER A 178 -22.21 10.60 -0.82
N ASP A 179 -23.01 9.70 -1.40
CA ASP A 179 -23.73 8.67 -0.64
C ASP A 179 -22.76 7.67 -0.02
N PHE A 180 -21.78 7.22 -0.80
CA PHE A 180 -20.80 6.25 -0.35
C PHE A 180 -19.84 6.85 0.68
N GLY A 181 -19.38 8.08 0.46
CA GLY A 181 -18.58 8.81 1.45
C GLY A 181 -19.35 9.02 2.76
N ALA A 182 -20.63 9.41 2.70
CA ALA A 182 -21.46 9.56 3.89
C ALA A 182 -21.65 8.23 4.64
N PHE A 183 -21.77 7.12 3.91
CA PHE A 183 -21.85 5.79 4.48
C PHE A 183 -20.57 5.37 5.19
N ILE A 184 -19.41 5.52 4.54
CA ILE A 184 -18.12 5.20 5.16
C ILE A 184 -17.95 6.05 6.42
N ALA A 185 -18.24 7.36 6.35
CA ALA A 185 -18.16 8.24 7.51
C ALA A 185 -19.07 7.79 8.66
N ARG A 186 -20.28 7.32 8.35
CA ARG A 186 -21.20 6.77 9.35
C ARG A 186 -20.66 5.48 9.97
N VAL A 187 -20.21 4.51 9.15
CA VAL A 187 -19.62 3.25 9.65
C VAL A 187 -18.43 3.55 10.56
N VAL A 188 -17.55 4.46 10.15
CA VAL A 188 -16.43 4.87 11.00
C VAL A 188 -16.93 5.50 12.30
N LEU A 189 -17.93 6.38 12.26
CA LEU A 189 -18.46 7.02 13.47
C LEU A 189 -19.13 6.02 14.43
N ASP A 190 -19.92 5.09 13.89
CA ASP A 190 -20.64 4.09 14.67
C ASP A 190 -19.66 3.17 15.40
N GLU A 191 -18.62 2.71 14.70
CA GLU A 191 -17.61 1.79 15.23
C GLU A 191 -16.55 2.48 16.12
N CYS A 192 -16.21 3.74 15.84
CA CYS A 192 -15.28 4.52 16.66
C CYS A 192 -15.91 5.03 17.96
N GLY A 193 -17.23 5.17 17.99
CA GLY A 193 -17.94 5.93 19.00
C GLY A 193 -17.74 7.46 18.86
N THR A 194 -18.65 8.23 19.47
CA THR A 194 -18.58 9.69 19.45
C THR A 194 -17.44 10.21 20.33
N GLY A 195 -16.47 10.92 19.74
CA GLY A 195 -15.41 11.62 20.47
C GLY A 195 -14.04 10.95 20.44
N VAL A 196 -13.91 9.78 19.80
CA VAL A 196 -12.61 9.20 19.46
C VAL A 196 -12.11 9.86 18.18
N PRO A 197 -10.86 10.39 18.14
CA PRO A 197 -10.27 10.86 16.91
C PRO A 197 -10.26 9.73 15.87
N PRO A 198 -10.64 9.98 14.60
CA PRO A 198 -10.68 8.93 13.57
C PRO A 198 -9.35 8.17 13.37
N GLY A 199 -8.23 8.73 13.84
CA GLY A 199 -6.91 8.10 13.83
C GLY A 199 -6.72 6.98 14.85
N ASP A 200 -7.52 6.97 15.92
CA ASP A 200 -7.30 6.09 17.09
C ASP A 200 -8.29 4.90 17.12
N CYS A 201 -9.11 4.72 16.08
CA CYS A 201 -10.12 3.67 16.06
C CYS A 201 -9.57 2.33 15.55
N GLY A 202 -9.71 1.28 16.36
CA GLY A 202 -9.28 -0.09 16.06
C GLY A 202 -10.20 -0.89 15.11
N ILE A 203 -10.93 -0.24 14.20
CA ILE A 203 -11.93 -0.95 13.36
C ILE A 203 -11.25 -1.86 12.32
N GLU A 204 -11.61 -3.13 12.28
CA GLU A 204 -11.40 -4.00 11.12
C GLU A 204 -12.70 -4.08 10.30
N PHE A 205 -12.62 -3.77 9.00
CA PHE A 205 -13.73 -4.10 8.10
C PHE A 205 -13.75 -5.62 7.93
N VAL A 206 -14.89 -6.28 8.08
CA VAL A 206 -15.01 -7.75 7.92
C VAL A 206 -16.25 -8.06 7.08
N SER A 207 -16.09 -8.10 5.77
CA SER A 207 -16.75 -9.10 4.93
C SER A 207 -16.21 -9.07 3.50
N PRO A 208 -15.59 -10.17 3.01
CA PRO A 208 -15.24 -10.37 1.62
C PRO A 208 -16.37 -11.04 0.80
N ASP A 209 -17.56 -11.27 1.38
CA ASP A 209 -18.68 -11.90 0.66
C ASP A 209 -19.43 -10.86 -0.20
N PRO A 210 -19.40 -10.95 -1.54
CA PRO A 210 -20.09 -10.01 -2.42
C PRO A 210 -21.62 -10.04 -2.24
N ASN A 211 -22.15 -11.06 -1.57
CA ASN A 211 -23.58 -11.25 -1.32
C ASN A 211 -24.05 -10.69 0.03
N LEU A 212 -23.12 -10.23 0.88
CA LEU A 212 -23.45 -9.60 2.16
C LEU A 212 -23.24 -8.09 2.05
N PRO A 213 -24.15 -7.25 2.59
CA PRO A 213 -23.92 -5.83 2.67
C PRO A 213 -22.68 -5.53 3.51
N PHE A 214 -21.95 -4.46 3.21
CA PHE A 214 -20.84 -4.00 4.07
C PHE A 214 -21.38 -3.60 5.45
N TYR A 215 -20.83 -4.19 6.52
CA TYR A 215 -21.07 -3.79 7.90
C TYR A 215 -19.72 -3.68 8.65
N GLY A 216 -19.65 -2.78 9.62
CA GLY A 216 -18.59 -2.82 10.63
C GLY A 216 -18.92 -3.90 11.65
N ILE A 217 -17.89 -4.53 12.21
CA ILE A 217 -18.05 -5.41 13.38
C ILE A 217 -17.36 -4.71 14.54
N GLU A 218 -18.14 -4.41 15.59
CA GLU A 218 -17.58 -3.97 16.87
C GLU A 218 -16.63 -5.07 17.39
N LEU A 219 -15.35 -4.74 17.53
CA LEU A 219 -14.46 -5.53 18.38
C LEU A 219 -14.94 -5.32 19.81
N THR A 220 -15.76 -6.23 20.32
CA THR A 220 -16.15 -6.21 21.72
C THR A 220 -14.92 -6.50 22.57
N ASP A 221 -14.43 -5.51 23.31
CA ASP A 221 -13.40 -5.62 24.36
C ASP A 221 -13.79 -6.55 25.55
N ASP A 222 -14.79 -7.43 25.36
CA ASP A 222 -15.27 -8.40 26.34
C ASP A 222 -14.49 -9.74 26.30
N GLU A 223 -13.32 -9.77 25.64
CA GLU A 223 -12.33 -10.80 25.97
C GLU A 223 -11.75 -10.53 27.37
N PRO A 224 -11.68 -11.54 28.24
CA PRO A 224 -11.31 -11.35 29.64
C PRO A 224 -9.89 -10.80 29.76
N ASN A 225 -9.77 -9.65 30.44
CA ASN A 225 -8.53 -9.03 30.90
C ASN A 225 -7.38 -10.03 31.16
N ASP A 226 -6.25 -9.71 30.55
CA ASP A 226 -4.88 -9.91 31.05
C ASP A 226 -4.52 -11.36 31.44
N VAL A 227 -4.53 -12.25 30.46
CA VAL A 227 -3.36 -13.13 30.32
C VAL A 227 -2.45 -12.39 29.35
N GLU A 228 -1.24 -11.99 29.78
CA GLU A 228 -0.17 -11.70 28.83
C GLU A 228 -0.06 -12.94 27.95
N GLU A 229 -0.71 -12.91 26.78
CA GLU A 229 -0.51 -13.94 25.78
C GLU A 229 0.98 -13.88 25.49
N PRO A 230 1.75 -14.95 25.81
CA PRO A 230 3.18 -14.92 25.55
C PRO A 230 3.32 -14.59 24.07
N GLU A 231 4.10 -13.55 23.76
CA GLU A 231 4.27 -13.10 22.38
C GLU A 231 4.35 -14.34 21.49
N PRO A 232 3.44 -14.49 20.50
CA PRO A 232 3.32 -15.71 19.74
C PRO A 232 4.70 -16.02 19.20
N VAL A 233 5.34 -17.03 19.79
CA VAL A 233 6.59 -17.54 19.27
C VAL A 233 6.18 -18.23 17.99
N PHE A 234 6.19 -17.47 16.90
CA PHE A 234 6.09 -18.01 15.55
C PHE A 234 7.30 -18.90 15.39
N THR A 235 7.15 -20.15 15.81
CA THR A 235 8.10 -21.19 15.47
C THR A 235 8.14 -21.21 13.95
N ARG A 236 9.35 -21.05 13.40
CA ARG A 236 9.60 -21.15 11.97
C ARG A 236 10.15 -22.56 11.74
N PRO A 237 9.32 -23.63 11.78
CA PRO A 237 9.82 -24.99 11.69
C PRO A 237 10.58 -25.27 10.39
N TRP A 238 10.34 -24.48 9.34
CA TRP A 238 11.10 -24.55 8.10
C TRP A 238 12.54 -24.01 8.21
N LEU A 239 12.87 -23.19 9.22
CA LEU A 239 14.22 -22.71 9.47
C LEU A 239 15.16 -23.86 9.88
N ASP A 240 14.61 -24.87 10.57
CA ASP A 240 15.34 -26.05 11.03
C ASP A 240 15.70 -27.01 9.89
N ASP A 241 14.99 -26.93 8.76
CA ASP A 241 15.20 -27.75 7.56
C ASP A 241 16.20 -27.14 6.56
N LEU A 242 16.70 -25.93 6.82
CA LEU A 242 17.65 -25.24 5.95
C LEU A 242 19.09 -25.76 6.12
N ASP A 243 19.84 -25.75 5.02
CA ASP A 243 21.30 -25.91 5.09
C ASP A 243 21.91 -24.80 5.98
N PRO A 244 22.94 -25.10 6.80
CA PRO A 244 23.53 -24.13 7.72
C PRO A 244 23.98 -22.81 7.07
N ASN A 245 24.37 -22.83 5.80
CA ASN A 245 24.78 -21.61 5.10
C ASN A 245 23.58 -20.70 4.80
N HIS A 246 22.43 -21.27 4.41
CA HIS A 246 21.22 -20.49 4.16
C HIS A 246 20.62 -19.95 5.46
N LEU A 247 20.67 -20.76 6.53
CA LEU A 247 20.26 -20.32 7.86
C LEU A 247 21.09 -19.12 8.33
N ALA A 248 22.42 -19.15 8.15
CA ALA A 248 23.29 -18.05 8.55
C ALA A 248 23.02 -16.75 7.78
N VAL A 249 22.72 -16.84 6.48
CA VAL A 249 22.38 -15.67 5.65
C VAL A 249 21.07 -15.03 6.11
N ILE A 250 20.02 -15.84 6.34
CA ILE A 250 18.72 -15.34 6.80
C ILE A 250 18.84 -14.66 8.16
N LEU A 251 19.53 -15.29 9.12
CA LEU A 251 19.70 -14.73 10.45
C LEU A 251 20.53 -13.43 10.45
N GLU A 252 21.52 -13.31 9.57
CA GLU A 252 22.27 -12.07 9.44
C GLU A 252 21.44 -10.95 8.80
N GLN A 253 20.63 -11.28 7.79
CA GLN A 253 19.71 -10.31 7.19
C GLN A 253 18.69 -9.77 8.21
N GLU A 254 18.09 -10.64 9.03
CA GLU A 254 17.18 -10.24 10.10
C GLU A 254 17.87 -9.34 11.15
N ARG A 255 19.13 -9.63 11.47
CA ARG A 255 19.93 -8.80 12.39
C ARG A 255 20.14 -7.40 11.83
N VAL A 256 20.42 -7.29 10.53
CA VAL A 256 20.60 -6.01 9.82
C VAL A 256 19.28 -5.24 9.75
N GLU A 257 18.19 -5.89 9.35
CA GLU A 257 16.86 -5.27 9.27
C GLU A 257 16.38 -4.75 10.63
N LYS A 258 16.61 -5.51 11.71
CA LYS A 258 16.30 -5.06 13.07
C LYS A 258 17.11 -3.82 13.47
N GLY A 259 18.40 -3.79 13.16
CA GLY A 259 19.25 -2.62 13.43
C GLY A 259 18.78 -1.37 12.67
N LEU A 260 18.37 -1.53 11.41
CA LEU A 260 17.79 -0.45 10.59
C LEU A 260 16.46 0.04 11.16
N PHE A 261 15.62 -0.88 11.62
CA PHE A 261 14.33 -0.55 12.21
C PHE A 261 14.47 0.26 13.50
N GLU A 262 15.43 -0.12 14.36
CA GLU A 262 15.74 0.60 15.62
C GLU A 262 16.35 1.99 15.35
N LEU A 263 17.19 2.13 14.31
CA LEU A 263 17.82 3.40 13.96
C LEU A 263 16.87 4.41 13.31
N THR A 264 15.83 3.94 12.65
CA THR A 264 14.91 4.77 11.86
C THR A 264 13.59 5.06 12.56
N ASP A 265 13.49 4.75 13.86
CA ASP A 265 12.29 4.95 14.67
C ASP A 265 11.03 4.42 13.97
N SER A 266 11.14 3.19 13.43
CA SER A 266 10.06 2.48 12.70
C SER A 266 9.72 3.01 11.30
N ASN A 267 10.58 3.84 10.68
CA ASN A 267 10.35 4.36 9.33
C ASN A 267 11.48 3.95 8.36
N PRO A 268 11.38 2.80 7.67
CA PRO A 268 12.49 2.27 6.87
C PRO A 268 12.79 3.19 5.69
N VAL A 269 13.81 4.05 5.84
CA VAL A 269 14.48 4.68 4.70
C VAL A 269 15.33 3.59 4.08
N LEU A 270 14.77 2.92 3.07
CA LEU A 270 15.51 1.94 2.29
C LEU A 270 16.64 2.64 1.54
N PRO A 271 17.85 2.07 1.50
CA PRO A 271 18.95 2.65 0.73
C PRO A 271 18.55 2.70 -0.75
N GLU A 272 18.56 3.89 -1.33
CA GLU A 272 18.23 4.16 -2.72
C GLU A 272 19.41 3.86 -3.65
N THR A 273 20.63 3.82 -3.10
CA THR A 273 21.85 3.58 -3.85
C THR A 273 22.65 2.37 -3.33
N PRO A 274 23.41 1.68 -4.20
CA PRO A 274 24.32 0.62 -3.77
C PRO A 274 25.33 1.08 -2.71
N CYS A 275 25.63 2.38 -2.69
CA CYS A 275 26.55 2.94 -1.72
C CYS A 275 25.89 3.16 -0.36
N GLU A 276 24.65 3.67 -0.28
CA GLU A 276 23.91 3.74 0.98
C GLU A 276 23.76 2.36 1.62
N PHE A 277 23.53 1.34 0.79
CA PHE A 277 23.55 -0.05 1.25
C PHE A 277 24.92 -0.46 1.83
N GLN A 278 26.01 -0.01 1.21
CA GLN A 278 27.37 -0.29 1.66
C GLN A 278 27.72 0.45 2.97
N ILE A 279 27.28 1.69 3.16
CA ILE A 279 27.43 2.41 4.44
C ILE A 279 26.70 1.69 5.57
N LEU A 280 25.51 1.16 5.30
CA LEU A 280 24.72 0.42 6.29
C LEU A 280 25.37 -0.92 6.66
N TYR A 281 26.04 -1.58 5.71
CA TYR A 281 26.61 -2.92 5.91
C TYR A 281 28.07 -2.88 6.41
N ASP A 282 28.93 -2.08 5.79
CA ASP A 282 30.38 -2.01 6.06
C ASP A 282 30.76 -0.83 6.98
N GLY A 283 29.81 0.07 7.27
CA GLY A 283 30.07 1.36 7.92
C GLY A 283 30.43 2.45 6.89
N PRO A 284 30.45 3.75 7.31
CA PRO A 284 30.82 4.83 6.41
C PRO A 284 32.24 4.65 5.87
N LEU A 285 32.47 5.13 4.64
CA LEU A 285 33.81 5.13 4.04
C LEU A 285 34.78 5.88 4.98
N ILE A 286 36.03 5.42 5.06
CA ILE A 286 37.02 6.09 5.90
C ILE A 286 37.21 7.53 5.40
N GLY A 287 36.72 8.50 6.17
CA GLY A 287 36.75 9.93 5.85
C GLY A 287 35.41 10.53 5.41
N ASP A 288 34.40 9.70 5.16
CA ASP A 288 33.00 10.11 4.93
C ASP A 288 32.32 10.24 6.30
N VAL A 289 32.37 11.46 6.83
CA VAL A 289 31.87 11.83 8.15
C VAL A 289 30.65 12.73 8.05
N SER A 290 30.37 13.33 6.89
CA SER A 290 29.31 14.32 6.71
C SER A 290 29.03 14.63 5.23
N GLY A 291 27.75 14.69 4.87
CA GLY A 291 27.24 15.23 3.60
C GLY A 291 26.35 16.48 3.78
N PRO A 292 25.58 16.88 2.74
CA PRO A 292 24.72 18.06 2.74
C PRO A 292 23.70 18.12 3.89
N GLU A 293 23.27 16.96 4.39
CA GLU A 293 22.33 16.83 5.51
C GLU A 293 23.01 16.58 6.87
N GLY A 294 24.34 16.67 6.93
CA GLY A 294 25.12 16.41 8.14
C GLY A 294 25.23 14.93 8.53
N LYS A 295 25.01 14.02 7.57
CA LYS A 295 25.18 12.57 7.70
C LYS A 295 26.10 12.07 6.59
N PRO A 296 26.89 11.00 6.80
CA PRO A 296 27.70 10.39 5.75
C PRO A 296 26.88 10.12 4.47
N ASP A 297 27.41 10.51 3.32
CA ASP A 297 26.65 10.56 2.05
C ASP A 297 27.36 9.84 0.90
N CYS A 298 28.26 8.90 1.21
CA CYS A 298 28.97 8.08 0.25
C CYS A 298 30.06 8.79 -0.56
N HIS A 299 30.32 10.05 -0.25
CA HIS A 299 31.40 10.80 -0.83
C HIS A 299 32.40 11.21 0.24
N VAL A 300 33.66 11.39 -0.16
CA VAL A 300 34.64 12.10 0.66
C VAL A 300 34.89 13.41 -0.04
N ASP A 301 34.20 14.45 0.39
CA ASP A 301 34.15 15.73 -0.29
C ASP A 301 34.36 16.92 0.67
N PHE A 302 33.89 18.10 0.26
CA PHE A 302 34.10 19.32 1.02
C PHE A 302 33.24 19.38 2.30
N PHE A 303 32.11 18.67 2.35
CA PHE A 303 31.28 18.58 3.55
C PHE A 303 32.00 17.83 4.67
N ASP A 304 32.70 16.74 4.34
CA ASP A 304 33.54 16.01 5.29
C ASP A 304 34.68 16.85 5.82
N ALA A 305 35.37 17.54 4.91
CA ALA A 305 36.45 18.45 5.28
C ALA A 305 35.93 19.56 6.20
N ALA A 306 34.76 20.14 5.88
CA ALA A 306 34.14 21.17 6.69
C ALA A 306 33.75 20.65 8.08
N ALA A 307 33.22 19.44 8.19
CA ALA A 307 32.89 18.82 9.47
C ALA A 307 34.14 18.59 10.34
N VAL A 308 35.20 18.03 9.75
CA VAL A 308 36.50 17.85 10.44
C VAL A 308 37.09 19.19 10.87
N PHE A 309 37.04 20.22 10.01
CA PHE A 309 37.50 21.55 10.37
C PHE A 309 36.63 22.20 11.44
N GLY A 310 35.32 21.97 11.43
CA GLY A 310 34.40 22.42 12.48
C GLY A 310 34.82 21.88 13.84
N VAL A 311 34.98 20.56 13.95
CA VAL A 311 35.46 19.91 15.17
C VAL A 311 36.85 20.43 15.57
N TRP A 312 37.77 20.60 14.61
CA TRP A 312 39.10 21.13 14.87
C TRP A 312 39.08 22.59 15.38
N LEU A 313 38.20 23.43 14.83
CA LEU A 313 38.05 24.82 15.24
C LEU A 313 37.38 24.96 16.61
N GLU A 314 36.44 24.06 16.93
CA GLU A 314 35.78 24.00 18.22
C GLU A 314 36.71 23.45 19.32
N CYS A 315 37.62 22.53 18.97
CA CYS A 315 38.55 21.90 19.91
C CYS A 315 40.02 22.34 19.76
N ASN A 316 40.24 23.65 19.73
CA ASN A 316 41.59 24.25 19.74
C ASN A 316 42.00 24.84 21.10
N ASP A 317 41.22 24.62 22.17
CA ASP A 317 41.60 25.05 23.52
C ASP A 317 42.50 23.98 24.18
N PRO A 318 43.82 24.23 24.34
CA PRO A 318 44.74 23.25 24.91
C PRO A 318 44.47 22.96 26.39
N ASP A 319 43.66 23.77 27.07
CA ASP A 319 43.31 23.61 28.48
C ASP A 319 41.95 22.89 28.68
N ASP A 320 41.20 22.60 27.60
CA ASP A 320 39.96 21.83 27.70
C ASP A 320 40.22 20.31 27.58
N PRO A 321 40.11 19.55 28.68
CA PRO A 321 40.34 18.09 28.67
C PRO A 321 39.31 17.33 27.83
N ALA A 322 38.17 17.94 27.45
CA ALA A 322 37.20 17.35 26.54
C ALA A 322 37.75 17.20 25.10
N CYS A 323 38.83 17.91 24.74
CA CYS A 323 39.43 17.86 23.41
C CYS A 323 40.49 16.76 23.21
N PHE A 324 40.73 15.89 24.21
CA PHE A 324 41.80 14.89 24.18
C PHE A 324 41.35 13.43 24.36
N ASN A 325 40.03 13.16 24.42
CA ASN A 325 39.45 11.82 24.53
C ASN A 325 38.62 11.49 23.29
#